data_AF-A0A841PD26-F1
#
_entry.id   AF-A0A841PD26-F1
#
_cell.length_a   1.000
_cell.length_b   1.000
_cell.length_c   1.000
_cell.angle_alpha   90.00
_cell.angle_beta   90.00
_cell.angle_gamma   90.00
#
_symmetry.space_group_name_H-M   'P 1'
#
loop_
_entity.id
_entity.type
_entity.pdbx_description
1 polymer ?
#
loop_
_entity_poly.entity_id
_entity_poly.type
_entity_poly.pdbx_seq_one_letter_code
_entity_poly.pdbx_strand_id
1 'polypeptide(L)'
;MAEESPDLVISIVIGLAPDDLLNVRTTASPIAKVEARLVGGASVTNLGCNDVNGHKWCKIESTGKDKLSGWAPARYLTPLNPAPYVEGQAKPADAPMVASTGNEADQASAPDKPQPPPDLATRLGGADPEAGAESTQKSAVEIGQTAMRDAYGLAFAVQENPTTGEIGEPPAAPRASFAPPPDSQAVARLEPPSDHATPSDHATKEIPCARYVGEPMTRCAISVVRAGTDKADVTVTWPDGGTRVISFVAGKPAGSDGQTDFRFTREGSLNMIRIGVSERFEITDRLALGN
;
A
#
# COMPACT_ATOMS: atom_id res chain seq x y z
N MET A 1 27.13 18.38 -32.22
CA MET A 1 25.76 18.11 -31.77
C MET A 1 25.89 17.00 -30.76
N ALA A 2 25.83 17.33 -29.47
CA ALA A 2 25.86 16.31 -28.42
C ALA A 2 24.49 15.61 -28.46
N GLU A 3 24.48 14.29 -28.63
CA GLU A 3 23.27 13.52 -28.43
C GLU A 3 22.90 13.62 -26.94
N GLU A 4 21.79 14.31 -26.68
CA GLU A 4 21.20 14.42 -25.36
C GLU A 4 20.78 13.01 -24.93
N SER A 5 21.52 12.41 -24.00
CA SER A 5 21.16 11.13 -23.40
C SER A 5 19.74 11.27 -22.81
N PRO A 6 18.77 10.41 -23.18
CA PRO A 6 17.43 10.49 -22.61
C PRO A 6 17.57 10.33 -21.10
N ASP A 7 17.02 11.27 -20.33
CA ASP A 7 16.93 11.19 -18.88
C ASP A 7 16.16 9.90 -18.54
N LEU A 8 16.89 8.85 -18.15
CA LEU A 8 16.32 7.54 -17.85
C LEU A 8 15.51 7.64 -16.55
N VAL A 9 14.19 7.73 -16.67
CA VAL A 9 13.31 7.77 -15.51
C VAL A 9 13.12 6.36 -14.98
N ILE A 10 13.83 6.00 -13.91
CA ILE A 10 13.61 4.71 -13.24
C ILE A 10 12.34 4.82 -12.40
N SER A 11 11.46 3.82 -12.46
CA SER A 11 10.26 3.71 -11.63
C SER A 11 10.24 2.40 -10.84
N ILE A 12 9.67 2.43 -9.64
CA ILE A 12 9.40 1.23 -8.82
C ILE A 12 7.92 0.88 -8.89
N VAL A 13 7.64 -0.43 -8.96
CA VAL A 13 6.30 -1.00 -8.84
C VAL A 13 5.84 -0.95 -7.38
N ILE A 14 4.79 -0.18 -7.08
CA ILE A 14 4.22 -0.06 -5.73
C ILE A 14 2.68 -0.12 -5.78
N GLY A 15 2.03 -0.24 -4.61
CA GLY A 15 0.57 -0.16 -4.48
C GLY A 15 -0.17 -1.42 -4.93
N LEU A 16 0.53 -2.55 -5.06
CA LEU A 16 -0.08 -3.87 -5.27
C LEU A 16 -0.54 -4.47 -3.93
N ALA A 17 -1.56 -5.34 -3.98
CA ALA A 17 -1.92 -6.17 -2.84
C ALA A 17 -0.81 -7.22 -2.55
N PRO A 18 -0.77 -7.80 -1.33
CA PRO A 18 0.14 -8.90 -1.03
C PRO A 18 -0.02 -10.03 -2.06
N ASP A 19 1.12 -10.57 -2.52
CA ASP A 19 1.23 -11.62 -3.55
C ASP A 19 0.65 -11.29 -4.94
N ASP A 20 0.23 -10.05 -5.19
CA ASP A 20 -0.27 -9.61 -6.48
C ASP A 20 0.85 -9.17 -7.44
N LEU A 21 0.56 -9.19 -8.74
CA LEU A 21 1.52 -8.87 -9.80
C LEU A 21 0.97 -7.78 -10.74
N LEU A 22 1.82 -6.81 -11.06
CA LEU A 22 1.53 -5.79 -12.05
C LEU A 22 1.61 -6.38 -13.46
N ASN A 23 0.49 -6.37 -14.19
CA ASN A 23 0.45 -6.79 -15.58
C ASN A 23 1.08 -5.73 -16.50
N VAL A 24 2.07 -6.15 -17.29
CA VAL A 24 2.67 -5.38 -18.39
C VAL A 24 2.05 -5.84 -19.70
N ARG A 25 1.56 -4.93 -20.52
CA ARG A 25 0.72 -5.25 -21.68
C ARG A 25 1.31 -4.75 -22.99
N THR A 26 0.91 -5.37 -24.09
CA THR A 26 1.39 -5.02 -25.43
C THR A 26 0.96 -3.61 -25.89
N THR A 27 -0.18 -3.11 -25.38
CA THR A 27 -0.68 -1.74 -25.63
C THR A 27 -1.23 -1.11 -24.36
N ALA A 28 -1.38 0.22 -24.36
CA ALA A 28 -1.93 1.04 -23.27
C ALA A 28 -3.45 0.82 -23.09
N SER A 29 -3.84 -0.40 -22.72
CA SER A 29 -5.25 -0.78 -22.60
C SER A 29 -5.43 -1.93 -21.59
N PRO A 30 -6.48 -1.89 -20.77
CA PRO A 30 -6.75 -2.94 -19.78
C PRO A 30 -7.15 -4.28 -20.40
N ILE A 31 -7.60 -4.30 -21.66
CA ILE A 31 -7.96 -5.53 -22.40
C ILE A 31 -6.83 -6.06 -23.28
N ALA A 32 -5.71 -5.36 -23.35
CA ALA A 32 -4.56 -5.78 -24.15
C ALA A 32 -3.91 -7.04 -23.59
N LYS A 33 -3.28 -7.82 -24.48
CA LYS A 33 -2.55 -9.04 -24.11
C LYS A 33 -1.48 -8.71 -23.06
N VAL A 34 -1.40 -9.52 -22.01
CA VAL A 34 -0.34 -9.44 -21.01
C VAL A 34 0.93 -10.05 -21.58
N GLU A 35 1.99 -9.26 -21.59
CA GLU A 35 3.33 -9.62 -22.08
C GLU A 35 4.22 -10.10 -20.94
N ALA A 36 4.10 -9.50 -19.75
CA ALA A 36 4.75 -9.98 -18.54
C ALA A 36 4.02 -9.55 -17.27
N ARG A 37 4.54 -10.01 -16.13
CA ARG A 37 4.06 -9.68 -14.79
C ARG A 37 5.23 -9.28 -13.91
N LEU A 38 5.08 -8.18 -13.19
CA LEU A 38 6.10 -7.63 -12.29
C LEU A 38 5.63 -7.74 -10.84
N VAL A 39 6.56 -8.12 -9.97
CA VAL A 39 6.33 -8.13 -8.52
C VAL A 39 6.38 -6.71 -7.95
N GLY A 40 5.77 -6.51 -6.78
CA GLY A 40 5.98 -5.29 -6.00
C GLY A 40 7.46 -5.09 -5.67
N GLY A 41 7.95 -3.86 -5.80
CA GLY A 41 9.35 -3.49 -5.62
C GLY A 41 10.23 -3.64 -6.87
N ALA A 42 9.72 -4.20 -7.97
CA ALA A 42 10.48 -4.30 -9.22
C ALA A 42 10.81 -2.91 -9.79
N SER A 43 12.03 -2.76 -10.33
CA SER A 43 12.51 -1.52 -10.96
C SER A 43 12.45 -1.62 -12.48
N VAL A 44 11.85 -0.60 -13.11
CA VAL A 44 11.69 -0.50 -14.56
C VAL A 44 12.13 0.86 -15.06
N THR A 45 12.59 0.93 -16.30
CA THR A 45 12.79 2.19 -17.01
C THR A 45 11.43 2.65 -17.53
N ASN A 46 11.02 3.85 -17.16
CA ASN A 46 9.81 4.51 -17.63
C ASN A 46 10.16 5.42 -18.81
N LEU A 47 9.60 5.09 -19.97
CA LEU A 47 9.84 5.78 -21.24
C LEU A 47 8.80 6.87 -21.52
N GLY A 48 7.93 7.16 -20.56
CA GLY A 48 6.91 8.20 -20.65
C GLY A 48 5.50 7.65 -20.49
N CYS A 49 4.60 8.52 -20.03
CA CYS A 49 3.23 8.18 -19.73
C CYS A 49 2.25 9.01 -20.57
N ASN A 50 1.19 8.37 -21.05
CA ASN A 50 0.15 8.98 -21.88
C ASN A 50 -1.23 8.70 -21.28
N ASP A 51 -2.16 9.63 -21.47
CA ASP A 51 -3.57 9.40 -21.16
C ASP A 51 -4.23 8.62 -22.29
N VAL A 52 -4.85 7.50 -21.95
CA VAL A 52 -5.65 6.68 -22.87
C VAL A 52 -6.99 6.41 -22.20
N ASN A 53 -8.06 6.90 -22.82
CA ASN A 53 -9.44 6.80 -22.30
C ASN A 53 -9.58 7.30 -20.85
N GLY A 54 -8.89 8.39 -20.49
CA GLY A 54 -8.92 8.95 -19.13
C GLY A 54 -7.99 8.29 -18.12
N HIS A 55 -7.16 7.32 -18.54
CA HIS A 55 -6.20 6.66 -17.68
C HIS A 55 -4.76 6.95 -18.09
N LYS A 56 -3.91 7.28 -17.12
CA LYS A 56 -2.47 7.37 -17.34
C LYS A 56 -1.85 5.97 -17.48
N TRP A 57 -1.22 5.72 -18.62
CA TRP A 57 -0.46 4.52 -18.93
C TRP A 57 0.99 4.88 -19.22
N CYS A 58 1.94 4.20 -18.60
CA CYS A 58 3.36 4.40 -18.86
C CYS A 58 3.91 3.27 -19.70
N LYS A 59 4.70 3.63 -20.71
CA LYS A 59 5.54 2.68 -21.43
C LYS A 59 6.75 2.38 -20.55
N ILE A 60 7.02 1.10 -20.32
CA ILE A 60 8.08 0.65 -19.45
C ILE A 60 8.96 -0.38 -20.14
N GLU A 61 10.23 -0.41 -19.77
CA GLU A 61 11.21 -1.40 -20.17
C GLU A 61 11.97 -1.93 -18.95
N SER A 62 12.47 -3.16 -19.03
CA SER A 62 13.33 -3.70 -17.96
C SER A 62 14.61 -2.90 -17.83
N THR A 63 15.08 -2.72 -16.59
CA THR A 63 16.37 -2.07 -16.30
C THR A 63 17.56 -3.01 -16.57
N GLY A 64 17.33 -4.26 -17.00
CA GLY A 64 18.32 -5.31 -17.22
C GLY A 64 18.46 -5.80 -18.67
N LYS A 65 19.06 -7.00 -18.85
CA LYS A 65 19.30 -7.60 -20.18
C LYS A 65 18.05 -8.24 -20.81
N ASP A 66 16.98 -8.37 -20.04
CA ASP A 66 15.74 -8.98 -20.48
C ASP A 66 14.95 -8.00 -21.34
N LYS A 67 14.58 -8.42 -22.55
CA LYS A 67 13.76 -7.62 -23.48
C LYS A 67 12.29 -7.61 -23.04
N LEU A 68 12.01 -7.12 -21.85
CA LEU A 68 10.66 -6.78 -21.46
C LEU A 68 10.41 -5.31 -21.81
N SER A 69 9.47 -5.07 -22.72
CA SER A 69 8.89 -3.77 -23.01
C SER A 69 7.37 -3.90 -22.96
N GLY A 70 6.66 -2.88 -22.50
CA GLY A 70 5.21 -2.83 -22.64
C GLY A 70 4.60 -1.66 -21.90
N TRP A 71 3.31 -1.77 -21.61
CA TRP A 71 2.51 -0.71 -21.00
C TRP A 71 1.94 -1.17 -19.67
N ALA A 72 2.04 -0.32 -18.66
CA ALA A 72 1.45 -0.54 -17.35
C ALA A 72 0.71 0.72 -16.86
N PRO A 73 -0.31 0.58 -15.99
CA PRO A 73 -1.00 1.73 -15.40
C PRO A 73 -0.04 2.57 -14.56
N ALA A 74 -0.02 3.88 -14.78
CA ALA A 74 0.90 4.80 -14.11
C ALA A 74 0.73 4.81 -12.58
N ARG A 75 -0.48 4.51 -12.09
CA ARG A 75 -0.81 4.50 -10.66
C ARG A 75 0.01 3.51 -9.82
N TYR A 76 0.66 2.54 -10.46
CA TYR A 76 1.54 1.57 -9.78
C TYR A 76 3.01 1.85 -9.98
N LEU A 77 3.38 2.93 -10.67
CA LEU A 77 4.75 3.26 -11.01
C LEU A 77 5.12 4.57 -10.33
N THR A 78 6.07 4.51 -9.39
CA THR A 78 6.62 5.70 -8.74
C THR A 78 8.00 6.02 -9.30
N PRO A 79 8.21 7.20 -9.90
CA PRO A 79 9.52 7.60 -10.41
C PRO A 79 10.51 7.81 -9.26
N LEU A 80 11.72 7.29 -9.42
CA LEU A 80 12.84 7.45 -8.49
C LEU A 80 13.78 8.58 -8.87
N ASN A 81 13.89 8.93 -10.16
CA ASN A 81 14.79 10.01 -10.61
C ASN A 81 14.56 10.45 -12.06
N PRO A 82 14.69 11.75 -12.40
CA PRO A 82 14.54 12.86 -11.47
C PRO A 82 13.05 13.05 -11.10
N ALA A 83 12.83 13.76 -9.99
CA ALA A 83 11.53 14.13 -9.41
C ALA A 83 10.49 14.61 -10.45
N PRO A 84 9.18 14.56 -10.14
CA PRO A 84 8.14 15.07 -11.04
C PRO A 84 8.44 16.51 -11.48
N TYR A 85 8.45 16.73 -12.79
CA TYR A 85 8.45 18.04 -13.41
C TYR A 85 7.16 18.78 -13.01
N VAL A 86 7.31 19.89 -12.29
CA VAL A 86 6.23 20.86 -12.09
C VAL A 86 6.25 21.78 -13.31
N GLU A 87 5.14 21.82 -14.04
CA GLU A 87 5.04 22.65 -15.24
C GLU A 87 5.29 24.13 -14.89
N GLY A 88 6.38 24.69 -15.44
CA GLY A 88 6.85 26.04 -15.15
C GLY A 88 8.23 26.14 -14.46
N GLN A 89 8.88 25.03 -14.11
CA GLN A 89 10.22 25.02 -13.53
C GLN A 89 11.27 24.56 -14.56
N ALA A 90 12.23 25.42 -14.88
CA ALA A 90 13.29 25.10 -15.84
C ALA A 90 14.12 23.88 -15.37
N LYS A 91 14.52 23.03 -16.33
CA LYS A 91 15.46 21.92 -16.12
C LYS A 91 16.69 22.46 -15.37
N PRO A 92 17.25 21.75 -14.35
CA PRO A 92 18.41 22.24 -13.59
C PRO A 92 19.65 22.54 -14.46
N ALA A 93 19.68 22.01 -15.69
CA ALA A 93 20.72 22.25 -16.68
C ALA A 93 20.58 23.56 -17.47
N ASP A 94 19.40 24.21 -17.44
CA ASP A 94 19.08 25.39 -18.24
C ASP A 94 18.68 26.62 -17.41
N ALA A 95 18.92 26.62 -16.10
CA ALA A 95 18.72 27.84 -15.31
C ALA A 95 19.77 28.88 -15.72
N PRO A 96 19.40 30.00 -16.38
CA PRO A 96 20.36 31.06 -16.63
C PRO A 96 20.61 31.75 -15.29
N MET A 97 21.89 31.94 -14.93
CA MET A 97 22.26 32.92 -13.89
C MET A 97 21.85 34.30 -14.37
N VAL A 98 20.62 34.72 -14.06
CA VAL A 98 20.21 36.11 -14.17
C VAL A 98 20.52 36.80 -12.85
N ALA A 99 21.61 37.57 -12.87
CA ALA A 99 21.87 38.62 -11.90
C ALA A 99 20.67 39.57 -11.89
N SER A 100 20.02 39.70 -10.74
CA SER A 100 19.04 40.75 -10.51
C SER A 100 19.78 41.93 -9.87
N THR A 101 20.14 42.93 -10.69
CA THR A 101 20.45 44.29 -10.21
C THR A 101 19.20 45.14 -10.33
N GLY A 102 18.56 45.42 -9.19
CA GLY A 102 17.79 46.65 -8.97
C GLY A 102 18.68 47.63 -8.21
N ASN A 103 18.77 48.86 -8.73
CA ASN A 103 19.55 49.99 -8.19
C ASN A 103 19.12 50.37 -6.76
N GLU A 104 20.06 50.77 -5.89
CA GLU A 104 20.40 52.17 -5.61
C GLU A 104 21.62 52.27 -4.63
N ALA A 105 22.45 53.30 -4.87
CA ALA A 105 23.57 53.92 -4.14
C ALA A 105 23.91 53.43 -2.70
N ASP A 106 25.17 53.35 -2.22
CA ASP A 106 26.35 54.19 -2.43
C ASP A 106 27.61 53.46 -1.89
N GLN A 107 28.79 53.85 -2.36
CA GLN A 107 30.16 53.60 -1.84
C GLN A 107 30.81 52.19 -1.84
N ALA A 108 31.58 52.00 -2.92
CA ALA A 108 32.85 51.30 -3.10
C ALA A 108 33.70 50.94 -1.85
N SER A 109 33.98 49.63 -1.68
CA SER A 109 35.33 49.04 -1.84
C SER A 109 35.22 47.50 -1.82
N ALA A 110 36.06 46.84 -2.63
CA ALA A 110 36.02 45.43 -3.04
C ALA A 110 35.81 44.39 -1.91
N PRO A 111 35.12 43.25 -2.15
CA PRO A 111 35.12 42.14 -1.21
C PRO A 111 36.19 41.10 -1.56
N ASP A 112 36.88 40.77 -0.48
CA ASP A 112 37.70 39.60 -0.24
C ASP A 112 36.90 38.29 -0.43
N LYS A 113 37.62 37.18 -0.52
CA LYS A 113 37.18 35.82 -0.90
C LYS A 113 35.89 35.35 -0.17
N PRO A 114 35.06 34.48 -0.79
CA PRO A 114 33.93 33.85 -0.10
C PRO A 114 34.38 33.02 1.09
N GLN A 115 34.02 33.46 2.29
CA GLN A 115 34.24 32.71 3.52
C GLN A 115 33.27 31.51 3.55
N PRO A 116 33.71 30.31 3.97
CA PRO A 116 32.84 29.16 4.09
C PRO A 116 31.69 29.43 5.08
N PRO A 117 30.54 28.77 4.91
CA PRO A 117 29.38 28.97 5.79
C PRO A 117 29.75 28.69 7.25
N PRO A 118 29.15 29.40 8.22
CA PRO A 118 29.49 29.26 9.62
C PRO A 118 29.20 27.84 10.11
N ASP A 119 30.12 27.33 10.95
CA ASP A 119 30.09 25.98 11.48
C ASP A 119 28.81 25.74 12.31
N LEU A 120 28.06 24.71 11.93
CA LEU A 120 26.82 24.30 12.57
C LEU A 120 27.03 23.82 14.02
N ALA A 121 28.27 23.46 14.39
CA ALA A 121 28.64 23.09 15.76
C ALA A 121 28.43 24.24 16.76
N THR A 122 28.60 25.50 16.33
CA THR A 122 28.45 26.66 17.21
C THR A 122 26.99 27.05 17.44
N ARG A 123 26.06 26.67 16.55
CA ARG A 123 24.62 26.96 16.70
C ARG A 123 23.86 25.92 17.52
N LEU A 124 24.36 24.69 17.60
CA LEU A 124 23.72 23.61 18.35
C LEU A 124 24.17 23.53 19.82
N GLY A 125 24.95 24.50 20.30
CA GLY A 125 25.43 24.52 21.68
C GLY A 125 26.43 23.39 21.92
N GLY A 126 27.67 23.60 21.48
CA GLY A 126 28.79 22.77 21.91
C GLY A 126 28.98 22.90 23.41
N ALA A 127 28.72 21.82 24.14
CA ALA A 127 29.44 21.54 25.37
C ALA A 127 30.67 20.72 24.97
N ASP A 128 31.86 21.29 25.12
CA ASP A 128 33.10 20.54 25.01
C ASP A 128 33.12 19.42 26.07
N PRO A 129 33.72 18.25 25.75
CA PRO A 129 33.88 17.16 26.69
C PRO A 129 35.13 17.43 27.53
N GLU A 130 34.95 17.94 28.75
CA GLU A 130 35.91 17.68 29.82
C GLU A 130 35.24 16.96 30.99
N ALA A 131 35.83 15.79 31.27
CA ALA A 131 35.93 15.13 32.56
C ALA A 131 34.63 14.75 33.31
N GLY A 132 34.30 13.46 33.17
CA GLY A 132 33.88 12.66 34.32
C GLY A 132 32.38 12.40 34.47
N ALA A 133 31.91 11.30 33.88
CA ALA A 133 31.08 10.28 34.54
C ALA A 133 30.72 9.21 33.51
N GLU A 134 31.04 7.95 33.83
CA GLU A 134 30.68 6.79 33.02
C GLU A 134 29.15 6.69 32.86
N SER A 135 28.66 6.75 31.62
CA SER A 135 27.37 6.18 31.25
C SER A 135 27.54 5.44 29.93
N THR A 136 27.56 4.12 30.00
CA THR A 136 27.62 3.18 28.88
C THR A 136 26.32 3.25 28.06
N GLN A 137 26.20 4.26 27.20
CA GLN A 137 25.19 4.26 26.14
C GLN A 137 25.72 3.42 24.98
N LYS A 138 25.26 2.17 24.94
CA LYS A 138 25.54 1.21 23.88
C LYS A 138 25.04 1.80 22.54
N SER A 139 25.89 1.80 21.51
CA SER A 139 25.53 2.33 20.20
C SER A 139 24.31 1.60 19.63
N ALA A 140 23.43 2.30 18.92
CA ALA A 140 22.23 1.75 18.28
C ALA A 140 22.53 0.52 17.41
N VAL A 141 23.73 0.45 16.83
CA VAL A 141 24.22 -0.70 16.06
C VAL A 141 24.37 -1.94 16.93
N GLU A 142 24.87 -1.79 18.15
CA GLU A 142 25.10 -2.90 19.08
C GLU A 142 23.78 -3.37 19.71
N ILE A 143 22.82 -2.46 19.92
CA ILE A 143 21.45 -2.79 20.32
C ILE A 143 20.78 -3.64 19.23
N GLY A 144 20.88 -3.21 17.97
CA GLY A 144 20.34 -3.95 16.83
C GLY A 144 20.97 -5.34 16.69
N GLN A 145 22.28 -5.46 16.89
CA GLN A 145 22.96 -6.76 16.83
C GLN A 145 22.64 -7.69 18.00
N THR A 146 22.42 -7.17 19.21
CA THR A 146 21.99 -7.99 20.36
C THR A 146 20.57 -8.52 20.13
N ALA A 147 19.64 -7.67 19.68
CA ALA A 147 18.26 -8.09 19.40
C ALA A 147 18.18 -9.19 18.32
N MET A 148 18.99 -9.11 17.26
CA MET A 148 19.04 -10.15 16.23
C MET A 148 19.57 -11.49 16.75
N ARG A 149 20.54 -11.48 17.67
CA ARG A 149 21.10 -12.71 18.24
C ARG A 149 20.13 -13.38 19.22
N ASP A 150 19.41 -12.60 20.02
CA ASP A 150 18.41 -13.13 20.95
C ASP A 150 17.22 -13.77 20.22
N ALA A 151 16.76 -13.14 19.14
CA ALA A 151 15.70 -13.70 18.29
C ALA A 151 16.12 -15.03 17.66
N TYR A 152 17.38 -15.15 17.24
CA TYR A 152 17.92 -16.40 16.71
C TYR A 152 18.08 -17.48 17.80
N GLY A 153 18.47 -17.11 19.03
CA GLY A 153 18.60 -18.05 20.15
C GLY A 153 17.26 -18.67 20.59
N LEU A 154 16.18 -17.88 20.57
CA LEU A 154 14.84 -18.35 20.92
C LEU A 154 14.27 -19.35 19.89
N ALA A 155 14.66 -19.24 18.62
CA ALA A 155 14.24 -20.17 17.57
C ALA A 155 14.86 -21.57 17.71
N PHE A 156 15.99 -21.72 18.42
CA PHE A 156 16.63 -23.01 18.67
C PHE A 156 16.20 -23.69 19.97
N ALA A 157 15.64 -22.96 20.94
CA ALA A 157 15.16 -23.53 22.20
C ALA A 157 13.79 -24.25 22.08
N VAL A 158 13.08 -24.06 20.97
CA VAL A 158 11.76 -24.69 20.73
C VAL A 158 11.87 -26.12 20.17
N GLN A 159 13.07 -26.59 19.81
CA GLN A 159 13.25 -27.92 19.20
C GLN A 159 13.59 -29.06 20.17
N GLU A 160 13.69 -28.84 21.47
CA GLU A 160 13.91 -29.92 22.45
C GLU A 160 12.58 -30.55 22.90
N ASN A 161 12.11 -31.51 22.10
CA ASN A 161 11.08 -32.49 22.47
C ASN A 161 11.71 -33.61 23.32
N PRO A 162 11.13 -34.03 24.45
CA PRO A 162 11.34 -35.38 24.96
C PRO A 162 10.21 -36.31 24.52
N THR A 163 10.56 -37.17 23.57
CA THR A 163 10.34 -38.63 23.47
C THR A 163 9.09 -39.27 24.09
N THR A 164 8.32 -39.89 23.20
CA THR A 164 7.37 -40.99 23.41
C THR A 164 8.00 -42.19 24.14
N GLY A 165 7.33 -42.71 25.18
CA GLY A 165 7.67 -44.01 25.76
C GLY A 165 6.79 -44.46 26.93
N GLU A 166 5.92 -45.42 26.63
CA GLU A 166 5.55 -46.56 27.48
C GLU A 166 4.47 -46.42 28.58
N ILE A 167 3.66 -47.48 28.62
CA ILE A 167 2.41 -47.69 29.36
C ILE A 167 2.75 -48.30 30.72
N GLY A 168 2.10 -47.84 31.80
CA GLY A 168 2.16 -48.50 33.11
C GLY A 168 1.15 -47.93 34.10
N GLU A 169 0.05 -48.65 34.32
CA GLU A 169 -0.89 -48.49 35.44
C GLU A 169 -0.32 -49.23 36.67
N PRO A 170 -0.38 -48.77 37.96
CA PRO A 170 -1.62 -48.67 38.80
C PRO A 170 -1.48 -47.64 39.98
N PRO A 171 -2.20 -47.70 41.15
CA PRO A 171 -3.57 -48.11 41.46
C PRO A 171 -4.44 -46.95 42.03
N ALA A 172 -5.73 -47.23 42.24
CA ALA A 172 -6.73 -46.33 42.83
C ALA A 172 -6.56 -46.07 44.35
N ALA A 173 -6.75 -44.81 44.79
CA ALA A 173 -7.35 -44.39 46.08
C ALA A 173 -7.47 -42.84 46.15
N PRO A 174 -8.20 -42.27 47.12
CA PRO A 174 -9.63 -42.01 47.13
C PRO A 174 -10.00 -40.54 46.86
N ARG A 175 -11.28 -40.31 46.55
CA ARG A 175 -11.89 -38.97 46.43
C ARG A 175 -11.72 -38.17 47.73
N ALA A 176 -10.96 -37.08 47.66
CA ALA A 176 -11.04 -35.99 48.62
C ALA A 176 -11.75 -34.80 47.95
N SER A 177 -12.88 -34.39 48.54
CA SER A 177 -13.59 -33.17 48.18
C SER A 177 -12.68 -31.96 48.34
N PHE A 178 -12.33 -31.31 47.24
CA PHE A 178 -11.81 -29.95 47.25
C PHE A 178 -12.91 -29.01 46.74
N ALA A 179 -13.19 -27.99 47.56
CA ALA A 179 -14.12 -26.90 47.27
C ALA A 179 -13.73 -26.17 45.96
N PRO A 180 -14.69 -25.55 45.26
CA PRO A 180 -14.38 -24.79 44.05
C PRO A 180 -13.48 -23.59 44.38
N PRO A 181 -12.43 -23.32 43.59
CA PRO A 181 -11.68 -22.08 43.71
C PRO A 181 -12.53 -20.87 43.26
N PRO A 182 -12.32 -19.68 43.84
CA PRO A 182 -13.03 -18.46 43.47
C PRO A 182 -12.65 -17.95 42.07
N ASP A 183 -13.56 -17.15 41.51
CA ASP A 183 -13.50 -16.53 40.18
C ASP A 183 -12.14 -15.86 39.87
N SER A 184 -11.46 -16.39 38.84
CA SER A 184 -10.33 -15.73 38.21
C SER A 184 -10.82 -14.72 37.16
N GLN A 185 -11.23 -13.54 37.61
CA GLN A 185 -11.23 -12.37 36.73
C GLN A 185 -9.82 -11.75 36.67
N ALA A 186 -9.48 -11.27 35.47
CA ALA A 186 -8.38 -10.38 35.12
C ALA A 186 -6.98 -11.02 34.92
N VAL A 187 -6.84 -11.78 33.84
CA VAL A 187 -5.67 -11.60 32.96
C VAL A 187 -6.12 -10.83 31.74
N ALA A 188 -5.55 -9.63 31.57
CA ALA A 188 -5.76 -8.82 30.38
C ALA A 188 -5.26 -9.60 29.16
N ARG A 189 -6.19 -10.22 28.44
CA ARG A 189 -5.95 -10.65 27.07
C ARG A 189 -5.69 -9.36 26.29
N LEU A 190 -4.46 -9.18 25.82
CA LEU A 190 -4.21 -8.25 24.73
C LEU A 190 -5.01 -8.80 23.55
N GLU A 191 -6.16 -8.18 23.32
CA GLU A 191 -6.96 -8.39 22.14
C GLU A 191 -6.03 -8.13 20.93
N PRO A 192 -5.97 -9.02 19.93
CA PRO A 192 -5.36 -8.65 18.65
C PRO A 192 -6.03 -7.35 18.18
N PRO A 193 -5.30 -6.39 17.55
CA PRO A 193 -5.89 -5.15 17.09
C PRO A 193 -7.09 -5.50 16.22
N SER A 194 -8.27 -5.28 16.79
CA SER A 194 -9.52 -5.43 16.11
C SER A 194 -9.60 -4.26 15.17
N ASP A 195 -9.27 -4.49 13.89
CA ASP A 195 -9.80 -3.67 12.80
C ASP A 195 -11.32 -3.91 12.61
N HIS A 196 -12.04 -4.24 13.68
CA HIS A 196 -13.45 -3.87 13.81
C HIS A 196 -13.48 -2.39 14.17
N ALA A 197 -13.21 -1.56 13.15
CA ALA A 197 -13.83 -0.25 13.11
C ALA A 197 -15.33 -0.49 13.31
N THR A 198 -15.84 -0.03 14.45
CA THR A 198 -17.27 0.22 14.58
C THR A 198 -17.67 1.08 13.38
N PRO A 199 -18.67 0.67 12.58
CA PRO A 199 -19.09 1.47 11.44
C PRO A 199 -19.70 2.73 12.03
N SER A 200 -18.90 3.79 12.10
CA SER A 200 -19.40 5.13 12.29
C SER A 200 -20.41 5.38 11.18
N ASP A 201 -21.56 5.89 11.60
CA ASP A 201 -22.78 6.14 10.82
C ASP A 201 -22.58 7.27 9.78
N HIS A 202 -21.53 7.17 8.99
CA HIS A 202 -21.31 7.95 7.79
C HIS A 202 -21.91 7.16 6.63
N ALA A 203 -23.11 7.57 6.21
CA ALA A 203 -23.82 7.09 5.03
C ALA A 203 -22.83 6.60 3.95
N THR A 204 -22.62 5.28 3.90
CA THR A 204 -21.47 4.70 3.23
C THR A 204 -21.71 4.75 1.73
N LYS A 205 -21.37 5.86 1.10
CA LYS A 205 -21.50 6.08 -0.35
C LYS A 205 -20.39 5.38 -1.13
N GLU A 206 -19.67 4.45 -0.52
CA GLU A 206 -18.58 3.73 -1.16
C GLU A 206 -18.51 2.26 -0.76
N ILE A 207 -18.01 1.43 -1.67
CA ILE A 207 -17.75 0.00 -1.46
C ILE A 207 -16.36 -0.38 -1.94
N PRO A 208 -15.77 -1.47 -1.41
CA PRO A 208 -14.66 -2.13 -2.06
C PRO A 208 -15.07 -2.69 -3.43
N CYS A 209 -14.30 -2.38 -4.46
CA CYS A 209 -14.53 -2.84 -5.82
C CYS A 209 -13.21 -3.01 -6.60
N ALA A 210 -13.22 -3.83 -7.64
CA ALA A 210 -12.17 -3.88 -8.65
C ALA A 210 -12.80 -4.15 -10.01
N ARG A 211 -12.34 -3.48 -11.06
CA ARG A 211 -12.93 -3.63 -12.40
C ARG A 211 -12.13 -4.59 -13.26
N TYR A 212 -10.81 -4.57 -13.11
CA TYR A 212 -9.87 -5.30 -13.96
C TYR A 212 -9.18 -6.44 -13.21
N VAL A 213 -8.66 -7.39 -13.99
CA VAL A 213 -7.98 -8.59 -13.48
C VAL A 213 -6.68 -8.20 -12.78
N GLY A 214 -6.48 -8.72 -11.56
CA GLY A 214 -5.27 -8.45 -10.77
C GLY A 214 -5.19 -7.03 -10.24
N GLU A 215 -6.32 -6.34 -10.09
CA GLU A 215 -6.34 -5.10 -9.33
C GLU A 215 -6.53 -5.40 -7.84
N PRO A 216 -5.89 -4.65 -6.92
CA PRO A 216 -6.37 -4.57 -5.56
C PRO A 216 -7.79 -3.96 -5.54
N MET A 217 -8.54 -4.27 -4.50
CA MET A 217 -9.82 -3.60 -4.26
C MET A 217 -9.57 -2.13 -3.95
N THR A 218 -10.27 -1.26 -4.66
CA THR A 218 -10.31 0.19 -4.42
C THR A 218 -11.68 0.60 -3.87
N ARG A 219 -11.87 1.89 -3.60
CA ARG A 219 -13.15 2.45 -3.20
C ARG A 219 -13.91 2.93 -4.44
N CYS A 220 -15.07 2.33 -4.71
CA CYS A 220 -16.01 2.82 -5.71
C CYS A 220 -17.11 3.62 -5.04
N ALA A 221 -17.48 4.76 -5.62
CA ALA A 221 -18.67 5.48 -5.21
C ALA A 221 -19.94 4.69 -5.57
N ILE A 222 -20.98 4.83 -4.77
CA ILE A 222 -22.26 4.14 -5.00
C ILE A 222 -23.47 5.05 -4.77
N SER A 223 -24.55 4.72 -5.46
CA SER A 223 -25.91 5.19 -5.16
C SER A 223 -26.88 4.02 -5.17
N VAL A 224 -27.80 4.00 -4.22
CA VAL A 224 -28.76 2.90 -4.05
C VAL A 224 -30.17 3.40 -4.30
N VAL A 225 -30.88 2.75 -5.22
CA VAL A 225 -32.30 2.98 -5.49
C VAL A 225 -33.07 1.77 -4.96
N ARG A 226 -33.96 1.98 -3.98
CA ARG A 226 -34.76 0.90 -3.38
C ARG A 226 -36.16 0.91 -3.98
N ALA A 227 -36.63 -0.25 -4.40
CA ALA A 227 -37.95 -0.44 -5.00
C ALA A 227 -38.75 -1.45 -4.16
N GLY A 228 -39.65 -0.95 -3.32
CA GLY A 228 -40.37 -1.78 -2.35
C GLY A 228 -39.50 -2.14 -1.14
N THR A 229 -39.83 -3.25 -0.47
CA THR A 229 -39.18 -3.65 0.80
C THR A 229 -38.01 -4.60 0.63
N ASP A 230 -37.91 -5.28 -0.51
CA ASP A 230 -36.98 -6.39 -0.73
C ASP A 230 -36.13 -6.25 -2.00
N LYS A 231 -36.30 -5.18 -2.78
CA LYS A 231 -35.52 -4.94 -4.00
C LYS A 231 -34.72 -3.64 -3.93
N ALA A 232 -33.50 -3.70 -4.43
CA ALA A 232 -32.65 -2.54 -4.56
C ALA A 232 -31.74 -2.66 -5.78
N ASP A 233 -31.50 -1.54 -6.46
CA ASP A 233 -30.48 -1.41 -7.48
C ASP A 233 -29.32 -0.58 -6.91
N VAL A 234 -28.15 -1.20 -6.82
CA VAL A 234 -26.92 -0.56 -6.40
C VAL A 234 -26.16 -0.15 -7.66
N THR A 235 -26.09 1.15 -7.92
CA THR A 235 -25.25 1.71 -8.97
C THR A 235 -23.87 1.98 -8.40
N VAL A 236 -22.87 1.29 -8.94
CA VAL A 236 -21.46 1.43 -8.59
C VAL A 236 -20.78 2.29 -9.65
N THR A 237 -20.10 3.35 -9.23
CA THR A 237 -19.31 4.24 -10.08
C THR A 237 -17.84 4.01 -9.80
N TRP A 238 -17.10 3.58 -10.82
CA TRP A 238 -15.66 3.37 -10.66
C TRP A 238 -14.91 4.71 -10.61
N PRO A 239 -13.75 4.76 -9.93
CA PRO A 239 -12.89 5.95 -9.96
C PRO A 239 -12.43 6.33 -11.38
N ASP A 240 -12.37 5.36 -12.28
CA ASP A 240 -12.04 5.56 -13.69
C ASP A 240 -13.23 5.94 -14.58
N GLY A 241 -14.42 6.01 -14.02
CA GLY A 241 -15.64 6.37 -14.73
C GLY A 241 -16.41 5.19 -15.31
N GLY A 242 -17.63 5.51 -15.75
CA GLY A 242 -18.65 4.51 -16.04
C GLY A 242 -19.30 3.95 -14.79
N THR A 243 -20.33 3.13 -15.00
CA THR A 243 -21.14 2.59 -13.90
C THR A 243 -21.49 1.12 -14.12
N ARG A 244 -21.75 0.42 -13.02
CA ARG A 244 -22.34 -0.92 -12.97
C ARG A 244 -23.60 -0.86 -12.14
N VAL A 245 -24.74 -1.32 -12.66
CA VAL A 245 -25.93 -1.57 -11.86
C VAL A 245 -25.94 -3.03 -11.42
N ILE A 246 -26.06 -3.26 -10.12
CA ILE A 246 -26.21 -4.58 -9.50
C ILE A 246 -27.58 -4.62 -8.82
N SER A 247 -28.44 -5.53 -9.26
CA SER A 247 -29.77 -5.69 -8.69
C SER A 247 -29.75 -6.65 -7.50
N PHE A 248 -30.55 -6.34 -6.49
CA PHE A 248 -30.75 -7.14 -5.28
C PHE A 248 -32.23 -7.48 -5.15
N VAL A 249 -32.50 -8.73 -4.73
CA VAL A 249 -33.84 -9.24 -4.41
C VAL A 249 -33.74 -10.06 -3.12
N ALA A 250 -34.65 -9.82 -2.18
CA ALA A 250 -34.68 -10.47 -0.87
C ALA A 250 -33.31 -10.45 -0.14
N GLY A 251 -32.59 -9.33 -0.24
CA GLY A 251 -31.28 -9.12 0.38
C GLY A 251 -30.13 -9.89 -0.26
N LYS A 252 -30.32 -10.44 -1.46
CA LYS A 252 -29.29 -11.18 -2.21
C LYS A 252 -29.04 -10.53 -3.57
N PRO A 253 -27.80 -10.58 -4.09
CA PRO A 253 -27.52 -10.16 -5.46
C PRO A 253 -28.29 -11.04 -6.44
N ALA A 254 -29.05 -10.41 -7.34
CA ALA A 254 -29.92 -11.07 -8.32
C ALA A 254 -29.39 -10.97 -9.75
N GLY A 255 -28.59 -9.94 -10.06
CA GLY A 255 -27.97 -9.79 -11.38
C GLY A 255 -27.29 -8.44 -11.57
N SER A 256 -26.99 -8.13 -12.83
CA SER A 256 -26.39 -6.86 -13.23
C SER A 256 -26.86 -6.40 -14.60
N ASP A 257 -26.62 -5.14 -14.95
CA ASP A 257 -26.87 -4.56 -16.28
C ASP A 257 -25.94 -5.10 -17.40
N GLY A 258 -24.90 -5.86 -17.06
CA GLY A 258 -24.00 -6.53 -18.01
C GLY A 258 -24.50 -7.89 -18.49
N GLN A 259 -24.27 -8.21 -19.78
CA GLN A 259 -24.54 -9.52 -20.37
C GLN A 259 -23.37 -10.50 -20.18
N THR A 260 -22.89 -10.66 -18.95
CA THR A 260 -21.76 -11.54 -18.61
C THR A 260 -22.12 -12.46 -17.46
N ASP A 261 -21.30 -13.50 -17.24
CA ASP A 261 -21.47 -14.39 -16.09
C ASP A 261 -21.58 -13.60 -14.78
N PHE A 262 -22.53 -13.98 -13.93
CA PHE A 262 -22.82 -13.31 -12.66
C PHE A 262 -22.81 -14.34 -11.55
N ARG A 263 -21.87 -14.21 -10.62
CA ARG A 263 -21.71 -15.13 -9.51
C ARG A 263 -21.47 -14.37 -8.22
N PHE A 264 -21.93 -14.90 -7.11
CA PHE A 264 -21.63 -14.32 -5.81
C PHE A 264 -21.44 -15.40 -4.76
N THR A 265 -20.64 -15.09 -3.76
CA THR A 265 -20.55 -15.80 -2.48
C THR A 265 -21.01 -14.88 -1.37
N ARG A 266 -21.38 -15.44 -0.23
CA ARG A 266 -21.88 -14.67 0.90
C ARG A 266 -21.23 -15.13 2.19
N GLU A 267 -20.73 -14.17 2.95
CA GLU A 267 -20.14 -14.37 4.26
C GLU A 267 -20.86 -13.46 5.25
N GLY A 268 -21.75 -14.04 6.07
CA GLY A 268 -22.64 -13.26 6.94
C GLY A 268 -23.57 -12.34 6.13
N SER A 269 -23.41 -11.03 6.30
CA SER A 269 -24.13 -9.98 5.55
C SER A 269 -23.35 -9.39 4.38
N LEU A 270 -22.10 -9.85 4.16
CA LEU A 270 -21.26 -9.40 3.06
C LEU A 270 -21.50 -10.26 1.82
N ASN A 271 -21.85 -9.61 0.71
CA ASN A 271 -21.98 -10.24 -0.59
C ASN A 271 -20.73 -9.94 -1.41
N MET A 272 -19.98 -10.98 -1.77
CA MET A 272 -18.80 -10.92 -2.63
C MET A 272 -19.22 -11.30 -4.05
N ILE A 273 -19.40 -10.29 -4.89
CA ILE A 273 -20.01 -10.41 -6.21
C ILE A 273 -18.91 -10.36 -7.26
N ARG A 274 -19.02 -11.23 -8.26
CA ARG A 274 -18.13 -11.27 -9.42
C ARG A 274 -18.95 -11.23 -10.70
N ILE A 275 -18.57 -10.33 -11.60
CA ILE A 275 -19.24 -10.10 -12.88
C ILE A 275 -18.21 -10.26 -13.99
N GLY A 276 -18.48 -11.17 -14.91
CA GLY A 276 -17.55 -11.57 -15.94
C GLY A 276 -16.22 -12.08 -15.38
N VAL A 277 -15.14 -11.75 -16.08
CA VAL A 277 -13.79 -12.29 -15.79
C VAL A 277 -13.04 -11.52 -14.71
N SER A 278 -13.45 -10.29 -14.38
CA SER A 278 -12.58 -9.35 -13.67
C SER A 278 -13.26 -8.52 -12.59
N GLU A 279 -14.54 -8.19 -12.78
CA GLU A 279 -15.21 -7.26 -11.88
C GLU A 279 -15.52 -7.96 -10.55
N ARG A 280 -15.20 -7.27 -9.45
CA ARG A 280 -15.37 -7.73 -8.08
C ARG A 280 -15.97 -6.62 -7.26
N PHE A 281 -16.96 -6.95 -6.43
CA PHE A 281 -17.64 -5.99 -5.56
C PHE A 281 -17.92 -6.64 -4.21
N GLU A 282 -17.82 -5.84 -3.17
CA GLU A 282 -18.16 -6.22 -1.80
C GLU A 282 -19.28 -5.32 -1.28
N ILE A 283 -20.49 -5.87 -1.18
CA ILE A 283 -21.70 -5.10 -0.84
C ILE A 283 -22.40 -5.76 0.33
N THR A 284 -22.59 -5.02 1.42
CA THR A 284 -23.33 -5.51 2.58
C THR A 284 -24.84 -5.40 2.39
N ASP A 285 -25.60 -6.26 3.05
CA ASP A 285 -27.07 -6.20 3.01
C ASP A 285 -27.61 -4.86 3.51
N ARG A 286 -27.04 -4.34 4.61
CA ARG A 286 -27.40 -3.04 5.17
C ARG A 286 -27.22 -1.93 4.15
N LEU A 287 -26.17 -2.00 3.34
CA LEU A 287 -25.95 -1.00 2.31
C LEU A 287 -27.02 -1.08 1.21
N ALA A 288 -27.31 -2.30 0.73
CA ALA A 288 -28.29 -2.52 -0.31
C ALA A 288 -29.73 -2.18 0.16
N LEU A 289 -30.15 -2.62 1.35
CA LEU A 289 -31.54 -2.55 1.81
C LEU A 289 -31.81 -1.56 2.95
N GLY A 290 -30.80 -1.11 3.68
CA GLY A 290 -30.92 -0.05 4.69
C GLY A 290 -31.30 -0.51 6.10
N ASN A 291 -31.32 -1.81 6.39
CA ASN A 291 -31.68 -2.41 7.67
C ASN A 291 -30.54 -3.20 8.32
#